data_AF-A0A7X8V8G7-F1
#
_entry.id   AF-A0A7X8V8G7-F1
#
_cell.length_a   1.000
_cell.length_b   1.000
_cell.length_c   1.000
_cell.angle_alpha   90.00
_cell.angle_beta   90.00
_cell.angle_gamma   90.00
#
_symmetry.space_group_name_H-M   'P 1'
#
loop_
_entity.id
_entity.type
_entity.pdbx_description
1 polymer ?
#
loop_
_entity_poly.entity_id
_entity_poly.type
_entity_poly.pdbx_seq_one_letter_code
_entity_poly.pdbx_strand_id
1 'polypeptide(L)'
;MSVFVQQQSTFCDFSGGDSWVILSPIEQSIKRKIEAVGTPLKDWDIQINYGIKTGCNDAFIISTKKRNEILANCATEEEHTRTDELIRPILRGRDIKRYGYEWA
;
A
#
# COMPACT_ATOMS: atom_id res chain seq x y z
N MET A 1 26.57 11.39 26.96
CA MET A 1 26.23 10.53 25.79
C MET A 1 26.30 9.03 26.10
N SER A 2 27.21 8.50 26.95
CA SER A 2 27.31 7.05 27.14
C SER A 2 26.30 6.41 28.12
N VAL A 3 25.86 7.11 29.17
CA VAL A 3 24.97 6.54 30.21
C VAL A 3 23.57 6.23 29.67
N PHE A 4 23.00 7.14 28.86
CA PHE A 4 21.68 6.95 28.25
C PHE A 4 21.65 5.76 27.30
N VAL A 5 22.69 5.61 26.47
CA VAL A 5 22.81 4.50 25.50
C VAL A 5 22.97 3.16 26.23
N GLN A 6 23.75 3.12 27.32
CA GLN A 6 23.90 1.90 28.12
C GLN A 6 22.59 1.47 28.80
N GLN A 7 21.83 2.43 29.35
CA GLN A 7 20.56 2.18 30.04
C GLN A 7 19.41 1.79 29.11
N GLN A 8 19.46 2.21 27.85
CA GLN A 8 18.40 1.96 26.85
C GLN A 8 18.82 0.94 25.78
N SER A 9 19.93 0.23 26.00
CA SER A 9 20.40 -0.81 25.08
C SER A 9 19.52 -2.06 25.15
N THR A 10 19.26 -2.68 24.00
CA THR A 10 18.55 -3.96 23.91
C THR A 10 19.42 -4.97 23.18
N PHE A 11 19.52 -6.17 23.74
CA PHE A 11 20.26 -7.25 23.10
C PHE A 11 19.39 -7.85 21.98
N CYS A 12 19.83 -7.69 20.74
CA CYS A 12 19.24 -8.33 19.57
C CYS A 12 20.26 -9.32 19.00
N ASP A 13 19.87 -10.59 18.87
CA ASP A 13 20.71 -11.59 18.21
C ASP A 13 20.36 -11.64 16.71
N PHE A 14 21.39 -11.59 15.87
CA PHE A 14 21.28 -11.61 14.40
C PHE A 14 21.93 -12.85 13.78
N SER A 15 22.02 -13.93 14.56
CA SER A 15 22.68 -15.19 14.21
C SER A 15 22.05 -15.97 13.05
N GLY A 16 20.88 -15.56 12.54
CA GLY A 16 20.17 -16.21 11.42
C GLY A 16 20.43 -15.59 10.04
N GLY A 17 20.13 -16.36 8.98
CA GLY A 17 20.13 -15.87 7.58
C GLY A 17 18.89 -15.05 7.19
N ASP A 18 17.99 -14.81 8.15
CA ASP A 18 16.77 -14.04 7.96
C ASP A 18 17.03 -12.52 8.01
N SER A 19 16.05 -11.73 7.55
CA SER A 19 16.11 -10.28 7.62
C SER A 19 16.28 -9.80 9.07
N TRP A 20 17.22 -8.86 9.28
CA TRP A 20 17.49 -8.30 10.59
C TRP A 20 16.32 -7.44 11.08
N VAL A 21 15.93 -7.65 12.33
CA VAL A 21 14.82 -6.96 12.96
C VAL A 21 15.25 -6.47 14.34
N ILE A 22 15.11 -5.17 14.59
CA ILE A 22 15.43 -4.55 15.88
C ILE A 22 14.13 -4.40 16.65
N LEU A 23 13.97 -5.23 17.68
CA LEU A 23 12.77 -5.28 18.51
C LEU A 23 13.16 -5.56 19.95
N SER A 24 12.31 -5.16 20.90
CA SER A 24 12.48 -5.55 22.29
C SER A 24 12.38 -7.08 22.48
N PRO A 25 12.92 -7.65 23.56
CA PRO A 25 12.85 -9.09 23.81
C PRO A 25 11.41 -9.65 23.83
N ILE A 26 10.46 -8.86 24.31
CA ILE A 26 9.04 -9.24 24.36
C ILE A 26 8.46 -9.36 22.95
N GLU A 27 8.67 -8.34 22.11
CA GLU A 27 8.20 -8.33 20.72
C GLU A 27 8.84 -9.46 19.90
N GLN A 28 10.12 -9.76 20.10
CA GLN A 28 10.79 -10.91 19.49
C GLN A 28 10.16 -12.24 19.92
N SER A 29 9.77 -12.38 21.20
CA SER A 29 9.10 -13.59 21.67
C SER A 29 7.70 -13.76 21.06
N ILE A 30 6.97 -12.66 20.87
CA ILE A 30 5.65 -12.65 20.23
C ILE A 30 5.78 -13.01 18.75
N LYS A 31 6.74 -12.38 18.04
CA LYS A 31 7.03 -12.68 16.63
C LYS A 31 7.32 -14.17 16.42
N ARG A 32 8.22 -14.76 17.22
CA ARG A 32 8.54 -16.21 17.14
C ARG A 32 7.32 -17.11 17.36
N LYS A 33 6.42 -16.76 18.28
CA LYS A 33 5.18 -17.51 18.51
C LYS A 33 4.23 -17.44 17.32
N ILE A 34 4.11 -16.26 16.68
CA ILE A 34 3.28 -16.07 15.48
C ILE A 34 3.88 -16.86 14.31
N GLU A 35 5.19 -16.81 14.09
CA GLU A 35 5.88 -17.51 13.01
C GLU A 35 5.86 -19.04 13.19
N ALA A 36 5.85 -19.55 14.42
CA ALA A 36 5.77 -20.99 14.68
C ALA A 36 4.39 -21.60 14.36
N VAL A 37 3.32 -20.79 14.40
CA VAL A 37 1.94 -21.25 14.17
C VAL A 37 1.42 -20.83 12.79
N GLY A 38 1.81 -19.65 12.31
CA GLY A 38 1.34 -19.05 11.08
C GLY A 38 2.21 -19.36 9.87
N THR A 39 1.62 -19.31 8.67
CA THR A 39 2.35 -19.41 7.40
C THR A 39 2.71 -18.01 6.91
N PRO A 40 3.99 -17.71 6.61
CA PRO A 40 4.39 -16.42 6.06
C PRO A 40 3.63 -16.09 4.77
N LEU A 41 3.21 -14.83 4.60
CA LEU A 41 2.40 -14.40 3.45
C LEU A 41 3.06 -14.70 2.08
N LYS A 42 4.40 -14.74 2.04
CA LYS A 42 5.19 -15.09 0.84
C LYS A 42 4.99 -16.53 0.36
N ASP A 43 4.62 -17.43 1.27
CA ASP A 43 4.49 -18.87 1.00
C ASP A 43 3.02 -19.25 0.71
N TRP A 44 2.12 -18.27 0.75
CA TRP A 44 0.73 -18.46 0.33
C TRP A 44 0.67 -18.58 -1.19
N ASP A 45 -0.31 -19.33 -1.69
CA ASP A 45 -0.60 -19.46 -3.12
C ASP A 45 -1.29 -18.19 -3.66
N ILE A 46 -0.56 -17.07 -3.61
CA ILE A 46 -1.00 -15.75 -4.05
C ILE A 46 0.10 -15.09 -4.87
N GLN A 47 -0.29 -14.33 -5.88
CA GLN A 47 0.63 -13.52 -6.66
C GLN A 47 0.63 -12.07 -6.15
N ILE A 48 1.72 -11.66 -5.50
CA ILE A 48 1.89 -10.29 -5.02
C ILE A 48 2.41 -9.43 -6.19
N ASN A 49 1.55 -8.55 -6.69
CA ASN A 49 1.86 -7.66 -7.81
C ASN A 49 1.90 -6.20 -7.35
N TYR A 50 2.69 -5.39 -8.06
CA TYR A 50 2.58 -3.94 -7.95
C TYR A 50 1.30 -3.45 -8.63
N GLY A 51 0.73 -2.36 -8.13
CA GLY A 51 -0.34 -1.65 -8.82
C GLY A 51 0.14 -0.96 -10.11
N ILE A 52 -0.77 -0.27 -10.78
CA ILE A 52 -0.46 0.48 -12.01
C ILE A 52 0.54 1.60 -11.69
N LYS A 53 1.73 1.53 -12.29
CA LYS A 53 2.76 2.57 -12.17
C LYS A 53 2.56 3.60 -13.27
N THR A 54 2.00 4.74 -12.93
CA THR A 54 1.85 5.88 -13.84
C THR A 54 3.07 6.81 -13.77
N GLY A 55 3.50 7.35 -14.92
CA GLY A 55 4.61 8.31 -14.96
C GLY A 55 4.24 9.73 -14.48
N CYS A 56 2.94 10.04 -14.44
CA CYS A 56 2.42 11.32 -13.96
C CYS A 56 1.01 11.14 -13.37
N ASN A 57 0.90 11.09 -12.04
CA ASN A 57 -0.38 10.81 -11.39
C ASN A 57 -1.43 11.91 -11.64
N ASP A 58 -1.01 13.18 -11.66
CA ASP A 58 -1.92 14.32 -11.80
C ASP A 58 -2.57 14.42 -13.18
N ALA A 59 -1.95 13.80 -14.20
CA ALA A 59 -2.50 13.75 -15.55
C ALA A 59 -3.55 12.65 -15.73
N PHE A 60 -3.36 11.49 -15.07
CA PHE A 60 -4.21 10.31 -15.26
C PHE A 60 -5.27 10.13 -14.18
N ILE A 61 -5.06 10.69 -12.99
CA ILE A 61 -5.99 10.55 -11.87
C ILE A 61 -6.72 11.86 -11.67
N ILE A 62 -7.96 11.89 -12.13
CA ILE A 62 -8.83 13.06 -12.10
C ILE A 62 -9.85 12.95 -10.98
N SER A 63 -10.26 14.08 -10.42
CA SER A 63 -11.38 14.12 -9.47
C SER A 63 -12.72 13.99 -10.18
N THR A 64 -13.76 13.65 -9.43
CA THR A 64 -15.15 13.64 -9.93
C THR A 64 -15.55 14.99 -10.55
N LYS A 65 -15.05 16.11 -10.01
CA LYS A 65 -15.29 17.44 -10.57
C LYS A 65 -14.69 17.56 -11.99
N LYS A 66 -13.42 17.17 -12.16
CA LYS A 66 -12.77 17.20 -13.48
C LYS A 66 -13.39 16.21 -14.46
N ARG A 67 -13.83 15.03 -14.00
CA ARG A 67 -14.58 14.09 -14.84
C ARG A 67 -15.83 14.76 -15.42
N ASN A 68 -16.62 15.42 -14.59
CA ASN A 68 -17.83 16.09 -15.03
C ASN A 68 -17.53 17.27 -15.97
N GLU A 69 -16.47 18.03 -15.70
CA GLU A 69 -16.00 19.11 -16.60
C GLU A 69 -15.59 18.55 -17.98
N ILE A 70 -14.90 17.41 -18.03
CA ILE A 70 -14.49 16.78 -19.30
C ILE A 70 -15.72 16.32 -20.09
N LEU A 71 -16.65 15.61 -19.44
CA LEU A 71 -17.86 15.10 -20.08
C LEU A 71 -18.78 16.23 -20.57
N ALA A 72 -18.90 17.31 -19.82
CA ALA A 72 -19.71 18.48 -20.21
C ALA A 72 -19.15 19.25 -21.41
N ASN A 73 -17.85 19.13 -21.68
CA ASN A 73 -17.19 19.78 -22.81
C ASN A 73 -17.20 18.94 -24.10
N CYS A 74 -17.75 17.72 -24.08
CA CYS A 74 -17.91 16.90 -25.29
C CYS A 74 -18.87 17.56 -26.28
N ALA A 75 -18.49 17.61 -27.56
CA ALA A 75 -19.26 18.30 -28.58
C ALA A 75 -20.39 17.44 -29.17
N THR A 76 -20.24 16.12 -29.14
CA THR A 76 -21.23 15.16 -29.64
C THR A 76 -21.52 14.06 -28.62
N GLU A 77 -22.70 13.45 -28.73
CA GLU A 77 -23.12 12.32 -27.90
C GLU A 77 -22.21 11.09 -28.07
N GLU A 78 -21.65 10.91 -29.27
CA GLU A 78 -20.72 9.83 -29.58
C GLU A 78 -19.37 10.05 -28.89
N GLU A 79 -18.87 11.29 -28.87
CA GLU A 79 -17.66 11.67 -28.13
C GLU A 79 -17.85 11.51 -26.63
N HIS A 80 -19.01 11.92 -26.11
CA HIS A 80 -19.37 11.76 -24.70
C HIS A 80 -19.31 10.30 -24.27
N THR A 81 -19.97 9.41 -25.02
CA THR A 81 -20.01 7.97 -24.72
C THR A 81 -18.60 7.37 -24.71
N ARG A 82 -17.79 7.66 -25.73
CA ARG A 82 -16.42 7.16 -25.83
C ARG A 82 -15.52 7.68 -24.71
N THR A 83 -15.71 8.92 -24.29
CA THR A 83 -14.92 9.54 -23.22
C THR A 83 -15.30 8.97 -21.86
N ASP A 84 -16.58 8.71 -21.63
CA ASP A 84 -17.05 8.09 -20.39
C ASP A 84 -16.50 6.66 -20.23
N GLU A 85 -16.43 5.89 -21.31
CA GLU A 85 -15.84 4.53 -21.31
C GLU A 85 -14.32 4.51 -20.99
N LEU A 86 -13.62 5.61 -21.31
CA LEU A 86 -12.19 5.76 -21.02
C LEU A 86 -11.93 6.11 -19.56
N ILE A 87 -12.82 6.86 -18.92
CA ILE A 87 -12.65 7.30 -17.53
C ILE A 87 -13.17 6.21 -16.59
N ARG A 88 -12.24 5.42 -16.03
CA ARG A 88 -12.57 4.31 -15.12
C ARG A 88 -12.26 4.62 -13.66
N PRO A 89 -13.06 4.11 -12.71
CA PRO A 89 -12.77 4.25 -11.30
C PRO A 89 -11.47 3.52 -10.94
N ILE A 90 -10.64 4.12 -10.09
CA ILE A 90 -9.36 3.56 -9.65
C ILE A 90 -9.24 3.63 -8.13
N LEU A 91 -8.65 2.60 -7.52
CA LEU A 91 -8.24 2.61 -6.13
C LEU A 91 -6.75 2.86 -6.01
N ARG A 92 -6.36 3.79 -5.14
CA ARG A 92 -4.96 4.00 -4.77
C ARG A 92 -4.74 3.51 -3.35
N GLY A 93 -3.50 3.19 -3.01
CA GLY A 93 -3.15 2.74 -1.66
C GLY A 93 -3.58 3.71 -0.55
N ARG A 94 -3.60 5.03 -0.83
CA ARG A 94 -4.06 6.06 0.12
C ARG A 94 -5.57 6.08 0.37
N ASP A 95 -6.35 5.55 -0.58
CA ASP A 95 -7.81 5.52 -0.48
C ASP A 95 -8.32 4.21 0.14
N ILE A 96 -7.41 3.27 0.47
CA ILE A 96 -7.70 2.01 1.15
C ILE A 96 -7.63 2.21 2.67
N LYS A 97 -8.68 1.78 3.38
CA LYS A 97 -8.79 1.77 4.85
C LYS A 97 -8.81 0.33 5.35
N ARG A 98 -8.60 0.13 6.66
CA ARG A 98 -8.50 -1.20 7.30
C ARG A 98 -9.67 -2.14 6.96
N TYR A 99 -10.88 -1.60 6.79
CA TYR A 99 -12.10 -2.36 6.50
C TYR A 99 -12.99 -1.69 5.44
N GLY A 100 -12.41 -0.86 4.57
CA GLY A 100 -13.19 -0.13 3.57
C GLY A 100 -12.30 0.59 2.56
N TYR A 101 -12.91 1.22 1.57
CA TYR A 101 -12.20 2.01 0.58
C TYR A 101 -13.05 3.19 0.13
N GLU A 102 -12.39 4.24 -0.31
CA GLU A 102 -13.00 5.37 -0.99
C GLU A 102 -12.43 5.43 -2.41
N TRP A 103 -13.24 5.82 -3.40
CA TRP A 103 -12.75 5.96 -4.76
C TRP A 103 -11.94 7.25 -4.92
N ALA A 104 -10.91 7.17 -5.77
CA ALA A 104 -9.91 8.20 -5.99
C ALA A 104 -10.42 9.49 -6.64
#